data_AF-A0A7T9I2G5-F1
#
_entry.id   AF-A0A7T9I2G5-F1
#
_cell.length_a   1.000
_cell.length_b   1.000
_cell.length_c   1.000
_cell.angle_alpha   90.00
_cell.angle_beta   90.00
_cell.angle_gamma   90.00
#
_symmetry.space_group_name_H-M   'P 1'
#
loop_
_entity.id
_entity.type
_entity.pdbx_description
1 polymer ?
#
loop_
_entity_poly.entity_id
_entity_poly.type
_entity_poly.pdbx_seq_one_letter_code
_entity_poly.pdbx_strand_id
1 'polypeptide(L)'
;MAAETTFHNYERQYELLLNRIYPEKYPCKTISNKGFGHTSYNLSLPNKKIIDKYRMFLENQGGKSIARRKRILHIIADLGNMLKKDFESAKKEDIEELVSKIMNFSTWNETTKSMYKQNLKTFYKWLKGESEFFPPEVSWIKITKVQEYQKLPEDMLTEEEIKKIFEAAGIPCRGTRDISIRKRDIYEHERENTKHWRGH
;
A
#
# COMPACT_ATOMS: atom_id res chain seq x y z
N MET A 1 2.49 -19.06 24.52
CA MET A 1 2.02 -18.73 23.15
C MET A 1 2.14 -17.23 22.99
N ALA A 2 3.19 -16.76 22.32
CA ALA A 2 3.40 -15.34 22.11
C ALA A 2 2.31 -14.83 21.15
N ALA A 3 1.50 -13.88 21.59
CA ALA A 3 0.70 -13.09 20.68
C ALA A 3 1.67 -12.28 19.83
N GLU A 4 1.92 -12.73 18.61
CA GLU A 4 2.56 -11.92 17.58
C GLU A 4 1.62 -10.77 17.26
N THR A 5 1.69 -9.70 18.07
CA THR A 5 1.11 -8.41 17.74
C THR A 5 1.95 -7.81 16.62
N THR A 6 1.80 -8.33 15.40
CA THR A 6 2.43 -7.76 14.21
C THR A 6 1.83 -6.39 13.96
N PHE A 7 2.65 -5.37 14.17
CA PHE A 7 2.53 -4.02 13.65
C PHE A 7 2.07 -4.10 12.18
N HIS A 8 0.81 -3.73 11.91
CA HIS A 8 0.10 -3.85 10.61
C HIS A 8 -0.29 -5.28 10.18
N ASN A 9 -1.41 -5.79 10.72
CA ASN A 9 -2.05 -7.01 10.23
C ASN A 9 -2.73 -6.79 8.85
N TYR A 10 -1.96 -6.89 7.77
CA TYR A 10 -2.45 -6.69 6.40
C TYR A 10 -3.44 -7.76 5.95
N GLU A 11 -3.36 -8.97 6.48
CA GLU A 11 -4.30 -10.06 6.19
C GLU A 11 -5.69 -9.71 6.69
N ARG A 12 -5.82 -9.35 7.96
CA ARG A 12 -7.08 -8.87 8.55
C ARG A 12 -7.61 -7.66 7.80
N GLN A 13 -6.74 -6.71 7.43
CA GLN A 13 -7.16 -5.55 6.65
C GLN A 13 -7.65 -5.91 5.24
N TYR A 14 -7.11 -6.96 4.64
CA TYR A 14 -7.55 -7.49 3.35
C TYR A 14 -8.91 -8.19 3.49
N GLU A 15 -9.08 -9.03 4.50
CA GLU A 15 -10.36 -9.68 4.83
C GLU A 15 -11.48 -8.65 5.08
N LEU A 16 -11.19 -7.58 5.83
CA LEU A 16 -12.16 -6.50 6.07
C LEU A 16 -12.56 -5.78 4.77
N LEU A 17 -11.63 -5.61 3.83
CA LEU A 17 -11.93 -5.06 2.51
C LEU A 17 -12.82 -6.02 1.71
N LEU A 18 -12.51 -7.33 1.74
CA LEU A 18 -13.33 -8.34 1.06
C LEU A 18 -14.73 -8.42 1.63
N ASN A 19 -14.89 -8.40 2.96
CA ASN A 19 -16.19 -8.33 3.61
C ASN A 19 -17.00 -7.10 3.19
N ARG A 20 -16.33 -5.95 3.05
CA ARG A 20 -16.99 -4.70 2.62
C ARG A 20 -17.50 -4.77 1.18
N ILE A 21 -16.75 -5.39 0.27
CA ILE A 21 -17.15 -5.52 -1.15
C ILE A 21 -18.14 -6.69 -1.32
N TYR A 22 -17.96 -7.77 -0.55
CA TYR A 22 -18.64 -9.06 -0.67
C TYR A 22 -19.04 -9.63 0.71
N PRO A 23 -20.01 -9.01 1.40
CA PRO A 23 -20.37 -9.42 2.76
C PRO A 23 -20.90 -10.87 2.82
N GLU A 24 -21.66 -11.29 1.80
CA GLU A 24 -22.21 -12.63 1.64
C GLU A 24 -21.14 -13.73 1.55
N LYS A 25 -20.03 -13.44 0.84
CA LYS A 25 -18.98 -14.42 0.52
C LYS A 25 -17.86 -14.45 1.57
N TYR A 26 -17.64 -13.32 2.25
CA TYR A 26 -16.59 -13.16 3.26
C TYR A 26 -17.17 -12.55 4.54
N PRO A 27 -17.97 -13.29 5.31
CA PRO A 27 -18.51 -12.79 6.59
C PRO A 27 -17.37 -12.59 7.61
N CYS A 28 -17.29 -11.39 8.21
CA CYS A 28 -16.27 -11.08 9.21
C CYS A 28 -16.59 -11.74 10.57
N LYS A 29 -15.64 -12.51 11.13
CA LYS A 29 -15.82 -13.29 12.36
C LYS A 29 -15.70 -12.48 13.66
N THR A 30 -15.14 -11.27 13.65
CA THR A 30 -14.89 -10.47 14.87
C THR A 30 -15.13 -8.99 14.63
N ILE A 31 -16.19 -8.46 15.25
CA ILE A 31 -16.62 -7.07 15.16
C ILE A 31 -15.75 -6.23 16.10
N SER A 32 -14.79 -5.49 15.54
CA SER A 32 -14.42 -4.18 16.09
C SER A 32 -13.81 -3.32 14.98
N ASN A 33 -14.66 -2.68 14.18
CA ASN A 33 -14.27 -1.75 13.11
C ASN A 33 -13.79 -0.39 13.66
N LYS A 34 -13.19 -0.34 14.85
CA LYS A 34 -12.69 0.92 15.43
C LYS A 34 -11.37 1.29 14.73
N GLY A 35 -11.44 2.08 13.65
CA GLY A 35 -10.28 2.73 13.04
C GLY A 35 -10.19 2.73 11.52
N PHE A 36 -11.05 1.97 10.81
CA PHE A 36 -11.11 2.01 9.34
C PHE A 36 -12.38 2.71 8.88
N GLY A 37 -12.24 3.85 8.20
CA GLY A 37 -13.37 4.63 7.67
C GLY A 37 -14.41 3.73 6.98
N HIS A 38 -15.67 3.90 7.39
CA HIS A 38 -16.83 3.14 6.93
C HIS A 38 -17.33 3.66 5.58
N THR A 39 -16.52 3.64 4.53
CA THR A 39 -17.05 3.83 3.17
C THR A 39 -17.62 2.50 2.69
N SER A 40 -18.95 2.37 2.67
CA SER A 40 -19.62 1.27 1.98
C SER A 40 -19.53 1.51 0.46
N TYR A 41 -19.26 0.46 -0.30
CA TYR A 41 -19.17 0.54 -1.76
C TYR A 41 -20.54 0.29 -2.39
N ASN A 42 -21.08 1.28 -3.09
CA ASN A 42 -22.29 1.09 -3.88
C ASN A 42 -21.91 0.61 -5.29
N LEU A 43 -21.59 -0.68 -5.39
CA LEU A 43 -21.18 -1.34 -6.63
C LEU A 43 -22.30 -2.24 -7.16
N SER A 44 -22.52 -2.17 -8.48
CA SER A 44 -23.40 -3.08 -9.21
C SER A 44 -22.93 -4.53 -9.10
N LEU A 45 -23.84 -5.48 -9.27
CA LEU A 45 -23.50 -6.92 -9.26
C LEU A 45 -22.50 -7.30 -10.37
N PRO A 46 -22.61 -6.80 -11.62
CA PRO A 46 -21.59 -7.01 -12.65
C PRO A 46 -20.20 -6.51 -12.23
N ASN A 47 -20.11 -5.29 -11.70
CA ASN A 47 -18.83 -4.73 -11.24
C ASN A 47 -18.22 -5.54 -10.10
N LYS A 48 -19.04 -5.98 -9.14
CA LYS A 48 -18.59 -6.89 -8.06
C LYS A 48 -17.98 -8.16 -8.63
N LYS A 49 -18.60 -8.79 -9.64
CA LYS A 49 -18.07 -10.00 -10.29
C LYS A 49 -16.75 -9.72 -11.02
N ILE A 50 -16.63 -8.60 -11.72
CA ILE A 50 -15.38 -8.22 -12.41
C ILE A 50 -14.25 -7.98 -11.42
N ILE A 51 -14.52 -7.27 -10.31
CA ILE A 51 -13.53 -7.05 -9.25
C ILE A 51 -13.10 -8.38 -8.62
N ASP A 52 -14.02 -9.36 -8.49
CA ASP A 52 -13.74 -10.70 -7.93
C ASP A 52 -12.80 -11.48 -8.87
N LYS A 53 -13.08 -11.43 -10.18
CA LYS A 53 -12.21 -11.98 -11.22
C LYS A 53 -10.83 -11.31 -11.22
N TYR A 54 -10.78 -9.99 -11.08
CA TYR A 54 -9.50 -9.27 -11.04
C TYR A 54 -8.68 -9.60 -9.79
N ARG A 55 -9.34 -9.76 -8.64
CA ARG A 55 -8.69 -10.26 -7.42
C ARG A 55 -8.03 -11.61 -7.67
N MET A 56 -8.78 -12.57 -8.21
CA MET A 56 -8.26 -13.90 -8.50
C MET A 56 -7.09 -13.84 -9.48
N PHE A 57 -7.15 -12.96 -10.48
CA PHE A 57 -6.04 -12.71 -11.38
C PHE A 57 -4.79 -12.19 -10.65
N LEU A 58 -4.93 -11.20 -9.76
CA LEU A 58 -3.81 -10.66 -8.96
C LEU A 58 -3.21 -11.70 -8.01
N GLU A 59 -4.02 -12.63 -7.51
CA GLU A 59 -3.59 -13.75 -6.69
C GLU A 59 -2.80 -14.77 -7.51
N ASN A 60 -3.31 -15.13 -8.70
CA ASN A 60 -2.69 -16.11 -9.59
C ASN A 60 -1.40 -15.62 -10.25
N GLN A 61 -1.29 -14.32 -10.57
CA GLN A 61 -0.06 -13.77 -11.14
C GLN A 61 1.16 -13.88 -10.21
N GLY A 62 0.94 -14.02 -8.89
CA GLY A 62 2.02 -13.99 -7.91
C GLY A 62 2.75 -12.64 -7.84
N GLY A 63 3.70 -12.52 -6.92
CA GLY A 63 4.63 -11.38 -6.86
C GLY A 63 4.10 -10.08 -6.24
N LYS A 64 2.82 -9.97 -5.86
CA LYS A 64 2.28 -8.82 -5.10
C LYS A 64 1.96 -9.19 -3.65
N SER A 65 2.54 -8.43 -2.71
CA SER A 65 2.23 -8.57 -1.29
C SER A 65 0.74 -8.33 -1.00
N ILE A 66 0.25 -8.87 0.11
CA ILE A 66 -1.15 -8.70 0.56
C ILE A 66 -1.49 -7.22 0.70
N ALA A 67 -0.57 -6.41 1.25
CA ALA A 67 -0.72 -4.96 1.35
C ALA A 67 -0.92 -4.30 -0.02
N ARG A 68 -0.17 -4.73 -1.05
CA ARG A 68 -0.30 -4.21 -2.42
C ARG A 68 -1.62 -4.65 -3.03
N ARG A 69 -2.01 -5.92 -2.90
CA ARG A 69 -3.29 -6.45 -3.40
C ARG A 69 -4.49 -5.72 -2.78
N LYS A 70 -4.49 -5.56 -1.45
CA LYS A 70 -5.48 -4.76 -0.71
C LYS A 70 -5.61 -3.36 -1.31
N ARG A 71 -4.49 -2.65 -1.48
CA ARG A 71 -4.49 -1.29 -2.00
C ARG A 71 -5.07 -1.22 -3.42
N ILE A 72 -4.66 -2.15 -4.28
CA ILE A 72 -5.17 -2.22 -5.66
C ILE A 72 -6.69 -2.42 -5.63
N LEU A 73 -7.19 -3.42 -4.91
CA LEU A 73 -8.63 -3.69 -4.83
C LEU A 73 -9.44 -2.53 -4.26
N HIS A 74 -8.92 -1.88 -3.21
CA HIS A 74 -9.54 -0.69 -2.64
C HIS A 74 -9.68 0.41 -3.71
N ILE A 75 -8.61 0.70 -4.46
CA ILE A 75 -8.65 1.70 -5.53
C ILE A 75 -9.67 1.32 -6.61
N ILE A 76 -9.72 0.06 -7.05
CA ILE A 76 -10.69 -0.36 -8.07
C ILE A 76 -12.14 -0.25 -7.55
N ALA A 77 -12.39 -0.61 -6.29
CA ALA A 77 -13.70 -0.45 -5.67
C ALA A 77 -14.12 1.03 -5.54
N ASP A 78 -13.20 1.89 -5.12
CA ASP A 78 -13.39 3.35 -5.08
C ASP A 78 -13.70 3.90 -6.48
N LEU A 79 -12.93 3.51 -7.50
CA LEU A 79 -13.15 3.91 -8.90
C LEU A 79 -14.55 3.50 -9.40
N GLY A 80 -14.99 2.28 -9.12
CA GLY A 80 -16.34 1.82 -9.50
C GLY A 80 -17.45 2.61 -8.80
N ASN A 81 -17.25 2.94 -7.53
CA ASN A 81 -18.19 3.75 -6.76
C ASN A 81 -18.26 5.22 -7.27
N MET A 82 -17.13 5.76 -7.75
CA MET A 82 -17.07 7.09 -8.36
C MET A 82 -17.66 7.13 -9.78
N LEU A 83 -17.46 6.06 -10.56
CA LEU A 83 -17.94 5.92 -11.93
C LEU A 83 -19.47 5.76 -12.01
N LYS A 84 -20.07 5.06 -11.03
CA LYS A 84 -21.52 4.78 -10.97
C LYS A 84 -22.09 4.11 -12.24
N LYS A 85 -21.24 3.44 -13.01
CA LYS A 85 -21.58 2.68 -14.23
C LYS A 85 -20.83 1.36 -14.22
N ASP A 86 -21.27 0.42 -15.05
CA ASP A 86 -20.58 -0.85 -15.22
C ASP A 86 -19.28 -0.64 -15.99
N PHE A 87 -18.17 -1.22 -15.50
CA PHE A 87 -16.84 -1.04 -16.08
C PHE A 87 -16.77 -1.46 -17.56
N GLU A 88 -17.49 -2.53 -17.92
CA GLU A 88 -17.57 -3.04 -19.29
C GLU A 88 -18.34 -2.10 -20.23
N SER A 89 -19.33 -1.38 -19.69
CA SER A 89 -20.19 -0.45 -20.44
C SER A 89 -19.63 0.98 -20.56
N ALA A 90 -18.65 1.30 -19.71
CA ALA A 90 -18.08 2.65 -19.62
C ALA A 90 -17.35 3.02 -20.91
N LYS A 91 -17.73 4.14 -21.49
CA LYS A 91 -17.10 4.67 -22.70
C LYS A 91 -15.90 5.54 -22.35
N LYS A 92 -15.13 5.94 -23.37
CA LYS A 92 -13.98 6.83 -23.20
C LYS A 92 -14.35 8.12 -22.46
N GLU A 93 -15.51 8.69 -22.77
CA GLU A 93 -16.00 9.94 -22.16
C GLU A 93 -16.27 9.77 -20.66
N ASP A 94 -16.78 8.60 -20.25
CA ASP A 94 -17.02 8.28 -18.83
C ASP A 94 -15.70 8.17 -18.06
N ILE A 95 -14.67 7.61 -18.70
CA ILE A 95 -13.33 7.49 -18.13
C ILE A 95 -12.62 8.85 -18.07
N GLU A 96 -12.81 9.70 -19.08
CA GLU A 96 -12.33 11.10 -19.07
C GLU A 96 -12.96 11.89 -17.92
N GLU A 97 -14.27 11.74 -17.69
CA GLU A 97 -14.94 12.37 -16.55
C GLU A 97 -14.42 11.84 -15.22
N LEU A 98 -14.22 10.51 -15.11
CA LEU A 98 -13.67 9.88 -13.91
C LEU A 98 -12.25 10.38 -13.60
N VAL A 99 -11.38 10.46 -14.61
CA VAL A 99 -10.02 10.98 -14.46
C VAL A 99 -10.05 12.46 -14.08
N SER A 100 -10.96 13.25 -14.67
CA SER A 100 -11.14 14.66 -14.31
C SER A 100 -11.54 14.81 -12.84
N LYS A 101 -12.46 13.97 -12.35
CA LYS A 101 -12.83 13.92 -10.92
C LYS A 101 -11.60 13.63 -10.05
N ILE A 102 -10.82 12.59 -10.39
CA ILE A 102 -9.58 12.22 -9.66
C ILE A 102 -8.61 13.40 -9.58
N MET A 103 -8.40 14.12 -10.67
CA MET A 103 -7.47 15.24 -10.73
C MET A 103 -7.96 16.46 -9.92
N ASN A 104 -9.27 16.65 -9.83
CA ASN A 104 -9.90 17.77 -9.13
C ASN A 104 -10.11 17.55 -7.64
N PHE A 105 -9.79 16.37 -7.08
CA PHE A 105 -9.78 16.19 -5.62
C PHE A 105 -8.66 17.03 -4.99
N SER A 106 -9.05 18.11 -4.30
CA SER A 106 -8.14 19.03 -3.60
C SER A 106 -7.45 18.38 -2.41
N THR A 107 -8.08 17.37 -1.79
CA THR A 107 -7.55 16.65 -0.63
C THR A 107 -6.50 15.60 -1.00
N TRP A 108 -6.31 15.30 -2.29
CA TRP A 108 -5.40 14.26 -2.76
C TRP A 108 -4.09 14.86 -3.27
N ASN A 109 -2.97 14.31 -2.83
CA ASN A 109 -1.66 14.65 -3.37
C ASN A 109 -1.43 14.01 -4.76
N GLU A 110 -0.41 14.49 -5.47
CA GLU A 110 -0.13 14.02 -6.84
C GLU A 110 0.24 12.53 -6.88
N THR A 111 0.86 12.00 -5.82
CA THR A 111 1.16 10.57 -5.69
C THR A 111 -0.10 9.73 -5.67
N THR A 112 -1.10 10.15 -4.90
CA THR A 112 -2.40 9.48 -4.81
C THR A 112 -3.09 9.54 -6.17
N LYS A 113 -3.18 10.71 -6.79
CA LYS A 113 -3.78 10.89 -8.12
C LYS A 113 -3.11 10.02 -9.18
N SER A 114 -1.78 9.98 -9.19
CA SER A 114 -0.99 9.15 -10.10
C SER A 114 -1.19 7.66 -9.86
N MET A 115 -1.31 7.24 -8.60
CA MET A 115 -1.58 5.85 -8.24
C MET A 115 -2.98 5.42 -8.70
N TYR A 116 -3.99 6.27 -8.57
CA TYR A 116 -5.33 6.00 -9.09
C TYR A 116 -5.32 5.86 -10.62
N LYS A 117 -4.69 6.80 -11.34
CA LYS A 117 -4.50 6.73 -12.80
C LYS A 117 -3.80 5.43 -13.23
N GLN A 118 -2.73 5.03 -12.53
CA GLN A 118 -1.98 3.82 -12.85
C GLN A 118 -2.81 2.54 -12.67
N ASN A 119 -3.56 2.44 -11.57
CA ASN A 119 -4.41 1.28 -11.31
C ASN A 119 -5.57 1.20 -12.31
N LEU A 120 -6.17 2.35 -12.67
CA LEU A 120 -7.20 2.42 -13.70
C LEU A 120 -6.70 1.89 -15.06
N LYS A 121 -5.53 2.35 -15.53
CA LYS A 121 -4.94 1.85 -16.80
C LYS A 121 -4.69 0.35 -16.76
N THR A 122 -4.09 -0.13 -15.68
CA THR A 122 -3.73 -1.56 -15.55
C THR A 122 -4.97 -2.44 -15.48
N PHE A 123 -6.01 -1.98 -14.78
CA PHE A 123 -7.28 -2.67 -14.68
C PHE A 123 -8.02 -2.74 -16.02
N TYR A 124 -8.12 -1.64 -16.76
CA TYR A 124 -8.75 -1.65 -18.09
C TYR A 124 -7.98 -2.47 -19.12
N LYS A 125 -6.64 -2.45 -19.06
CA LYS A 125 -5.80 -3.34 -19.87
C LYS A 125 -6.12 -4.82 -19.61
N TRP A 126 -6.24 -5.20 -18.34
CA TRP A 126 -6.66 -6.56 -17.98
C TRP A 126 -8.10 -6.86 -18.41
N LEU A 127 -9.04 -5.92 -18.19
CA LEU A 127 -10.46 -6.11 -18.47
C LEU A 127 -10.74 -6.38 -19.95
N LYS A 128 -10.04 -5.70 -20.85
CA LYS A 128 -10.20 -5.86 -22.31
C LYS A 128 -9.31 -6.96 -22.90
N GLY A 129 -8.44 -7.58 -22.10
CA GLY A 129 -7.59 -8.69 -22.54
C GLY A 129 -6.47 -8.31 -23.51
N GLU A 130 -6.19 -7.01 -23.69
CA GLU A 130 -5.13 -6.54 -24.58
C GLU A 130 -3.77 -6.66 -23.88
N SER A 131 -2.97 -7.66 -24.23
CA SER A 131 -1.64 -7.87 -23.65
C SER A 131 -0.61 -6.86 -24.14
N GLU A 132 -0.76 -6.40 -25.39
CA GLU A 132 0.25 -5.59 -26.07
C GLU A 132 -0.07 -4.08 -26.01
N PHE A 133 -1.32 -3.69 -26.23
CA PHE A 133 -1.75 -2.29 -26.27
C PHE A 133 -2.62 -1.90 -25.06
N PHE A 134 -2.73 -0.60 -24.82
CA PHE A 134 -3.70 -0.07 -23.88
C PHE A 134 -4.98 0.26 -24.64
N PRO A 135 -6.16 -0.09 -24.09
CA PRO A 135 -7.44 0.23 -24.72
C PRO A 135 -7.60 1.75 -24.96
N PRO A 136 -8.33 2.16 -26.01
CA PRO A 136 -8.52 3.57 -26.36
C PRO A 136 -9.13 4.41 -25.23
N GLU A 137 -9.87 3.79 -24.32
CA GLU A 137 -10.47 4.42 -23.16
C GLU A 137 -9.42 4.93 -22.16
N VAL A 138 -8.23 4.32 -22.10
CA VAL A 138 -7.19 4.62 -21.10
C VAL A 138 -5.82 4.95 -21.69
N SER A 139 -5.60 4.75 -22.99
CA SER A 139 -4.31 4.95 -23.65
C SER A 139 -3.79 6.39 -23.52
N TRP A 140 -4.68 7.37 -23.63
CA TRP A 140 -4.42 8.82 -23.54
C TRP A 140 -3.99 9.29 -22.14
N ILE A 141 -4.24 8.50 -21.09
CA ILE A 141 -3.92 8.88 -19.70
C ILE A 141 -2.39 8.88 -19.52
N LYS A 142 -1.82 10.07 -19.32
CA LYS A 142 -0.40 10.25 -18.99
C LYS A 142 -0.17 10.03 -17.49
N ILE A 143 0.77 9.14 -17.16
CA ILE A 143 1.22 8.94 -15.78
C ILE A 143 2.52 9.71 -15.61
N THR A 144 2.46 10.83 -14.90
CA THR A 144 3.66 11.53 -14.46
C THR A 144 4.26 10.74 -13.31
N LYS A 145 5.53 10.34 -13.41
CA LYS A 145 6.26 9.84 -12.24
C LYS A 145 6.43 11.02 -11.30
N VAL A 146 5.80 10.97 -10.12
CA VAL A 146 6.13 11.90 -9.04
C VAL A 146 7.58 11.62 -8.68
N GLN A 147 8.47 12.61 -8.83
CA GLN A 147 9.84 12.47 -8.34
C GLN A 147 9.75 12.13 -6.85
N GLU A 148 10.39 11.03 -6.44
CA GLU A 148 10.57 10.76 -5.03
C GLU A 148 11.37 11.93 -4.47
N TYR A 149 10.76 12.69 -3.56
CA TYR A 149 11.47 13.69 -2.78
C TYR A 149 12.43 12.90 -1.87
N GLN A 150 13.63 12.63 -2.38
CA GLN A 150 14.74 12.19 -1.55
C GLN A 150 14.96 13.33 -0.56
N LYS A 151 14.71 13.09 0.73
CA LYS A 151 15.12 14.05 1.76
C LYS A 151 16.60 14.29 1.55
N LEU A 152 16.97 15.55 1.36
CA LEU A 152 18.38 15.90 1.24
C LEU A 152 19.05 15.59 2.58
N PRO A 153 20.35 15.28 2.63
CA PRO A 153 21.08 15.12 3.90
C PRO A 153 20.89 16.32 4.84
N GLU A 154 20.68 17.51 4.27
CA GLU A 154 20.36 18.75 5.00
C GLU A 154 18.98 18.76 5.67
N ASP A 155 18.02 17.95 5.21
CA ASP A 155 16.69 17.77 5.83
C ASP A 155 16.72 16.76 7.00
N MET A 156 17.87 16.15 7.27
CA MET A 156 18.06 15.24 8.39
C MET A 156 18.53 16.01 9.62
N LEU A 157 17.82 15.84 10.74
CA LEU A 157 18.25 16.38 12.02
C LEU A 157 19.66 15.86 12.34
N THR A 158 20.57 16.80 12.57
CA THR A 158 21.90 16.51 13.09
C THR A 158 21.81 15.99 14.52
N GLU A 159 22.82 15.23 14.96
CA GLU A 159 22.85 14.68 16.32
C GLU A 159 22.73 15.78 17.40
N GLU A 160 23.21 16.98 17.10
CA GLU A 160 23.12 18.15 17.98
C GLU A 160 21.70 18.72 18.06
N GLU A 161 20.98 18.81 16.95
CA GLU A 161 19.59 19.24 16.92
C GLU A 161 18.69 18.24 17.67
N ILE A 162 18.98 16.95 17.51
CA ILE A 162 18.32 15.89 18.27
C ILE A 162 18.54 16.10 19.77
N LYS A 163 19.78 16.34 20.22
CA LYS A 163 20.11 16.61 21.64
C LYS A 163 19.37 17.84 22.18
N LYS A 164 19.34 18.94 21.44
CA LYS A 164 18.61 20.17 21.83
C LYS A 164 17.10 19.93 21.97
N ILE A 165 16.50 19.12 21.09
CA ILE A 165 15.08 18.76 21.19
C ILE A 165 14.82 17.91 22.45
N PHE A 166 15.68 16.93 22.74
CA PHE A 166 15.56 16.11 23.97
C PHE A 166 15.67 16.95 25.24
N GLU A 167 16.64 17.88 25.29
CA GLU A 167 16.85 18.80 26.41
C GLU A 167 15.67 19.76 26.60
N ALA A 168 15.19 20.39 25.52
CA ALA A 168 14.07 21.33 25.56
C ALA A 168 12.74 20.64 25.94
N ALA A 169 12.56 19.37 25.58
CA ALA A 169 11.38 18.58 25.93
C ALA A 169 11.44 18.02 27.37
N GLY A 170 12.53 18.25 28.12
CA GLY A 170 12.73 17.69 29.47
C GLY A 170 12.82 16.16 29.47
N ILE A 171 13.12 15.55 28.31
CA ILE A 171 13.29 14.11 28.18
C ILE A 171 14.75 13.81 28.54
N PRO A 172 15.05 13.20 29.70
CA PRO A 172 16.42 12.84 30.02
C PRO A 172 16.92 11.86 28.96
N CYS A 173 18.10 12.15 28.40
CA CYS A 173 18.81 11.25 27.49
C CYS A 173 19.09 9.91 28.21
N ARG A 174 18.11 9.01 28.25
CA ARG A 174 18.33 7.63 28.68
C ARG A 174 19.09 6.96 27.56
N GLY A 175 20.41 7.03 27.67
CA GLY A 175 21.40 6.22 26.96
C GLY A 175 21.01 5.80 25.55
N THR A 176 21.66 6.40 24.56
CA THR A 176 22.06 5.63 23.39
C THR A 176 22.50 4.25 23.87
N ARG A 177 21.78 3.18 23.51
CA ARG A 177 22.38 1.85 23.53
C ARG A 177 23.47 1.93 22.48
N ASP A 178 24.65 2.26 22.96
CA ASP A 178 25.83 2.55 22.19
C ASP A 178 26.10 1.39 21.23
N ILE A 179 25.82 1.64 19.95
CA ILE A 179 25.95 0.68 18.86
C ILE A 179 27.44 0.38 18.60
N SER A 180 28.35 1.22 19.14
CA SER A 180 29.79 1.03 19.04
C SER A 180 30.34 -0.02 20.00
N ILE A 181 29.67 -0.28 21.12
CA ILE A 181 30.07 -1.32 22.09
C ILE A 181 29.85 -2.72 21.52
N ARG A 182 28.78 -2.92 20.73
CA ARG A 182 28.48 -4.25 20.13
C ARG A 182 29.51 -4.73 19.11
N LYS A 183 30.28 -3.86 18.46
CA LYS A 183 31.30 -4.31 17.49
C LYS A 183 32.56 -4.86 18.16
N ARG A 184 32.90 -4.39 19.37
CA ARG A 184 34.08 -4.86 20.09
C ARG A 184 33.82 -6.22 20.73
N ASP A 185 32.63 -6.42 21.29
CA ASP A 185 32.23 -7.68 21.92
C ASP A 185 32.06 -8.82 20.89
N ILE A 186 31.56 -8.54 19.69
CA ILE A 186 31.44 -9.54 18.60
C ILE A 186 32.83 -9.97 18.09
N TYR A 187 33.77 -9.02 17.93
CA TYR A 187 35.13 -9.32 17.45
C TYR A 187 36.01 -10.02 18.49
N GLU A 188 35.78 -9.81 19.78
CA GLU A 188 36.50 -10.52 20.86
C GLU A 188 35.94 -11.93 21.06
N HIS A 189 34.62 -12.12 20.96
CA HIS A 189 33.99 -13.45 21.02
C HIS A 189 34.38 -14.35 19.83
N GLU A 190 34.55 -13.78 18.63
CA GLU A 190 35.06 -14.50 17.46
C GLU A 190 36.56 -14.85 17.56
N ARG A 191 37.37 -14.05 18.28
CA ARG A 191 38.79 -14.35 18.55
C ARG A 191 39.01 -15.42 19.62
N GLU A 192 38.06 -15.61 20.53
CA GLU A 192 38.12 -16.68 21.54
C GLU A 192 37.63 -18.01 20.97
N ASN A 193 36.57 -18.02 20.14
CA ASN A 193 36.07 -19.24 19.51
C ASN A 193 36.96 -19.79 18.39
N THR A 194 37.81 -18.96 17.76
CA THR A 194 38.79 -19.43 16.75
C THR A 194 40.04 -20.08 17.35
N LYS A 195 40.29 -19.94 18.66
CA LYS A 195 41.36 -20.67 19.37
C LYS A 195 40.96 -22.11 19.75
N HIS A 196 39.66 -22.40 19.80
CA HIS A 196 39.16 -23.75 20.11
C HIS A 196 39.26 -24.73 18.93
N TRP A 197 39.37 -24.24 17.68
CA TRP A 197 39.41 -25.08 16.46
C TRP A 197 40.82 -25.30 15.86
N ARG A 198 41.90 -24.82 16.50
CA ARG A 198 43.30 -25.17 16.13
C ARG A 198 43.99 -25.96 17.24
N GLY A 199 43.31 -26.99 17.72
CA GLY A 199 43.81 -27.89 18.75
C GLY A 199 43.24 -29.30 18.61
N HIS A 200 43.31 -29.86 17.40
CA HIS A 200 43.26 -31.30 17.13
C HIS A 200 44.04 -31.59 15.85
#